data_AF-A0A086AEG6-F1
#
_entry.id   AF-A0A086AEG6-F1
#
_cell.length_a   1.000
_cell.length_b   1.000
_cell.length_c   1.000
_cell.angle_alpha   90.00
_cell.angle_beta   90.00
_cell.angle_gamma   90.00
#
_symmetry.space_group_name_H-M   'P 1'
#
loop_
_entity.id
_entity.type
_entity.pdbx_description
1 polymer ?
#
loop_
_entity_poly.entity_id
_entity_poly.type
_entity_poly.pdbx_seq_one_letter_code
_entity_poly.pdbx_strand_id
1 'polypeptide(L)' 'MAVKNQCENCHYFSGDKHKNDPRTKHAGICAKWCEVVFRTENCKEYFSSSNASGDEIFKPLIDVNQLPSVTQLNLFN' A
#
# COMPACT_ATOMS: atom_id res chain seq x y z
N MET A 1 -5.52 -14.13 -13.43
CA MET A 1 -6.64 -13.16 -13.56
C MET A 1 -6.07 -11.77 -13.33
N ALA A 2 -6.18 -10.85 -14.29
CA ALA A 2 -5.65 -9.50 -14.12
C ALA A 2 -6.45 -8.77 -13.02
N VAL A 3 -5.77 -8.26 -11.99
CA VAL A 3 -6.39 -7.39 -11.00
C VAL A 3 -6.83 -6.13 -11.74
N LYS A 4 -8.14 -5.87 -11.77
CA LYS A 4 -8.67 -4.64 -12.36
C LYS A 4 -8.32 -3.49 -11.41
N ASN A 5 -7.75 -2.41 -11.93
CA ASN A 5 -7.39 -1.18 -11.20
C ASN A 5 -8.63 -0.37 -10.78
N GLN A 6 -9.57 -1.06 -10.14
CA GLN A 6 -10.85 -0.53 -9.69
C GLN A 6 -10.72 0.05 -8.29
N CYS A 7 -11.52 1.08 -7.99
CA CYS A 7 -11.52 1.76 -6.71
C CYS A 7 -11.70 0.78 -5.55
N GLU A 8 -12.53 -0.25 -5.66
CA GLU A 8 -12.72 -1.22 -4.56
C GLU A 8 -11.47 -2.01 -4.17
N ASN A 9 -10.46 -2.10 -5.06
CA ASN A 9 -9.19 -2.77 -4.80
C ASN A 9 -8.08 -1.80 -4.36
N CYS A 10 -8.37 -0.50 -4.36
CA CYS A 10 -7.42 0.56 -4.03
C CYS A 10 -7.25 0.69 -2.52
N HIS A 11 -6.02 0.91 -2.07
CA HIS A 11 -5.68 1.17 -0.66
C HIS A 11 -6.46 2.34 -0.04
N TYR A 12 -6.79 3.36 -0.83
CA TYR A 12 -7.48 4.56 -0.35
C TYR A 12 -9.01 4.41 -0.29
N PHE A 13 -9.56 3.27 -0.71
CA PHE A 13 -11.01 3.09 -0.77
C PHE A 13 -11.59 2.64 0.57
N SER A 14 -12.67 3.29 1.02
CA SER A 14 -13.48 2.86 2.16
C SER A 14 -14.95 2.69 1.75
N GLY A 15 -15.48 1.48 1.91
CA GLY A 15 -16.89 1.17 1.68
C GLY A 15 -17.78 1.25 2.93
N ASP A 16 -17.22 1.62 4.09
CA ASP A 16 -17.86 1.37 5.39
C ASP A 16 -19.19 2.10 5.57
N LYS A 17 -19.30 3.32 5.06
CA LYS A 17 -20.52 4.14 5.20
C LYS A 17 -21.67 3.64 4.32
N HIS A 18 -21.36 2.90 3.25
CA HIS A 18 -22.33 2.59 2.20
C HIS A 18 -22.69 1.11 2.10
N LYS A 19 -21.97 0.23 2.81
CA LYS A 19 -22.15 -1.24 2.73
C LYS A 19 -23.53 -1.75 3.14
N ASN A 20 -24.24 -1.02 4.01
CA ASN A 20 -25.52 -1.46 4.57
C ASN A 20 -26.75 -0.87 3.87
N ASP A 21 -26.62 0.19 3.05
CA ASP A 21 -27.74 0.72 2.27
C ASP A 21 -27.72 0.12 0.85
N PRO A 22 -28.75 -0.66 0.46
CA PRO A 22 -28.83 -1.27 -0.86
C PRO A 22 -28.73 -0.29 -2.03
N ARG A 23 -29.15 0.97 -1.83
CA ARG A 23 -29.12 2.02 -2.85
C ARG A 23 -27.72 2.58 -3.06
N THR A 24 -26.87 2.54 -2.03
CA THR A 24 -25.51 3.11 -2.09
C THR A 24 -24.40 2.07 -2.03
N LYS A 25 -24.70 0.77 -1.92
CA LYS A 25 -23.70 -0.31 -1.77
C LYS A 25 -22.60 -0.33 -2.84
N HIS A 26 -22.87 0.25 -4.01
CA HIS A 26 -21.93 0.36 -5.13
C HIS A 26 -20.96 1.54 -5.02
N ALA A 27 -21.19 2.44 -4.06
CA ALA A 27 -20.35 3.59 -3.78
C ALA A 27 -19.44 3.33 -2.56
N GLY A 28 -18.40 4.16 -2.45
CA GLY A 28 -17.53 4.27 -1.30
C GLY A 28 -16.91 5.66 -1.26
N ILE A 29 -15.94 5.85 -0.39
CA ILE A 29 -15.19 7.09 -0.25
C ILE A 29 -13.73 6.82 -0.62
N CYS A 30 -13.16 7.67 -1.47
CA CYS A 30 -11.72 7.72 -1.69
C CYS A 30 -11.07 8.64 -0.67
N ALA A 31 -10.30 8.09 0.27
CA ALA A 31 -9.63 8.83 1.34
C ALA A 31 -8.56 9.81 0.83
N LYS A 32 -8.02 9.59 -0.38
CA LYS A 32 -7.02 10.47 -0.99
C LYS A 32 -7.60 11.82 -1.42
N TRP A 33 -8.79 11.79 -2.03
CA TRP A 33 -9.45 12.98 -2.58
C TRP A 33 -10.62 13.47 -1.72
N CYS A 34 -11.02 12.68 -0.72
CA CYS A 34 -12.20 12.91 0.13
C CYS A 34 -13.51 12.96 -0.66
N GLU A 35 -13.61 12.18 -1.75
CA GLU A 35 -14.77 12.17 -2.66
C GLU A 35 -15.53 10.83 -2.61
N VAL A 36 -16.81 10.88 -2.96
CA VAL A 36 -17.61 9.67 -3.20
C VAL A 36 -17.27 9.12 -4.57
N VAL A 37 -16.94 7.83 -4.63
CA VAL A 37 -16.56 7.13 -5.87
C VAL A 37 -17.33 5.83 -5.99
N PHE A 38 -17.50 5.33 -7.21
CA PHE A 38 -18.09 4.00 -7.43
C PHE A 38 -17.01 2.92 -7.37
N ARG A 39 -17.36 1.76 -6.80
CA ARG A 39 -16.47 0.60 -6.65
C ARG A 39 -15.78 0.19 -7.95
N THR A 40 -16.50 0.28 -9.07
CA THR A 40 -16.08 -0.18 -10.39
C THR A 40 -15.30 0.86 -11.19
N GLU A 41 -15.18 2.10 -10.70
CA GLU A 41 -14.41 3.15 -11.37
C GLU A 41 -12.91 2.85 -11.35
N ASN A 42 -12.21 3.29 -12.39
CA ASN A 42 -10.76 3.19 -12.45
C ASN A 42 -10.14 4.52 -12.00
N CYS A 43 -9.04 4.45 -11.25
CA CYS A 43 -8.32 5.64 -10.80
C CYS A 43 -6.94 5.72 -11.45
N LYS A 44 -6.56 6.89 -11.97
CA LYS A 44 -5.20 7.14 -12.51
C LYS A 44 -4.11 6.99 -11.45
N GLU A 45 -4.46 7.27 -10.19
CA GLU A 45 -3.57 7.20 -9.03
C GLU A 45 -3.90 5.99 -8.15
N TYR A 46 -4.34 4.91 -8.79
CA TYR A 46 -4.60 3.63 -8.12
C TYR A 46 -3.36 3.17 -7.35
N PHE A 47 -3.56 2.82 -6.08
CA PHE A 47 -2.53 2.23 -5.24
C PHE A 47 -3.00 0.88 -4.75
N SER A 48 -2.31 -0.18 -5.15
CA SER A 48 -2.72 -1.54 -4.82
C SER A 48 -2.66 -1.77 -3.32
N SER A 49 -3.77 -2.23 -2.74
CA SER A 49 -3.84 -2.63 -1.33
C SER A 49 -2.96 -3.85 -1.02
N SER A 50 -2.51 -4.60 -2.04
CA SER A 50 -1.67 -5.81 -1.91
C SER A 50 -0.22 -5.56 -1.50
N ASN A 51 0.29 -4.32 -1.56
CA ASN A 51 1.73 -4.05 -1.43
C ASN A 51 2.12 -3.39 -0.10
N ALA A 52 1.28 -3.50 0.94
CA ALA A 52 1.54 -2.90 2.24
C ALA A 52 2.16 -3.87 3.27
N SER A 53 2.81 -4.96 2.85
CA SER A 53 3.75 -5.65 3.74
C SER A 53 5.03 -4.81 3.80
N GLY A 54 5.17 -4.01 4.86
CA GLY A 54 6.37 -3.20 5.14
C GLY A 54 7.68 -4.01 5.12
N ASP A 55 7.59 -5.33 5.15
CA ASP A 55 8.70 -6.28 5.04
C ASP A 55 9.50 -6.18 3.73
N GLU A 56 8.98 -5.59 2.65
CA GLU A 56 9.74 -5.43 1.40
C GLU A 56 10.48 -4.09 1.29
N ILE A 57 10.03 -3.06 2.01
CA ILE A 57 10.64 -1.71 1.95
C ILE A 57 11.96 -1.69 2.73
N PHE A 58 12.10 -2.56 3.73
CA PHE A 58 13.25 -2.59 4.63
C PHE A 58 14.10 -3.86 4.49
N LYS A 59 14.05 -4.57 3.35
CA LYS A 59 15.03 -5.65 3.13
C LYS A 59 16.40 -4.99 2.98
N PRO A 60 17.36 -5.24 3.87
CA PRO A 60 18.70 -4.73 3.69
C PRO A 60 19.22 -5.29 2.37
N LEU A 61 19.64 -4.40 1.47
CA LEU A 61 20.22 -4.74 0.16
C LEU A 61 21.47 -5.63 0.29
N ILE A 62 22.05 -5.66 1.49
CA ILE A 62 23.30 -6.34 1.82
C ILE A 62 23.00 -7.31 2.95
N ASP A 63 23.41 -8.57 2.77
CA ASP A 63 23.42 -9.55 3.84
C ASP A 63 24.50 -9.16 4.86
N VAL A 64 24.06 -8.69 6.03
CA VAL A 64 24.94 -8.25 7.12
C VAL A 64 25.87 -9.38 7.56
N ASN A 65 25.48 -10.65 7.38
CA ASN A 65 26.29 -11.81 7.74
C ASN A 65 27.46 -12.06 6.76
N GLN A 66 27.44 -11.43 5.58
CA GLN A 66 28.51 -11.52 4.58
C GLN A 66 29.47 -10.33 4.64
N LEU A 67 29.23 -9.36 5.54
CA LEU A 67 30.13 -8.23 5.68
C LEU A 67 31.44 -8.69 6.34
N PRO A 68 32.61 -8.28 5.81
CA PRO A 68 33.89 -8.59 6.44
C PRO A 68 33.96 -7.95 7.83
N SER A 69 34.66 -8.60 8.76
CA SER A 69 34.85 -8.08 10.11
C SER A 69 35.49 -6.69 10.04
N VAL A 70 34.83 -5.70 10.62
CA VAL A 70 35.38 -4.33 10.70
C VAL A 70 36.63 -4.38 11.58
N THR A 71 37.79 -4.17 10.98
CA THR A 71 39.02 -3.91 11.76
C THR A 71 38.88 -2.52 12.35
N GLN A 72 38.53 -2.42 13.63
CA GLN A 72 38.56 -1.16 14.34
C GLN A 72 40.01 -0.69 14.40
N LEU A 73 40.33 0.37 13.66
CA LEU A 73 41.59 1.09 13.82
C LEU A 73 41.49 1.84 15.14
N ASN A 74 42.19 1.36 16.17
CA ASN A 74 42.37 2.10 17.41
C ASN A 74 43.20 3.35 17.10
N LEU A 75 42.51 4.47 16.88
CA LEU A 75 43.11 5.77 16.52
C LEU A 75 43.68 6.54 17.71
N PHE A 76 43.66 5.95 18.91
CA PHE A 76 44.17 6.56 20.14
C PHE A 76 44.97 5.53 20.93
N ASN A 77 46.26 5.42 20.60
CA ASN A 77 47.30 4.96 21.52
C ASN A 77 47.96 6.17 22.16
#